data_AF-A0A523XYF2-F1
#
_entry.id   AF-A0A523XYF2-F1
#
_cell.length_a   1.000
_cell.length_b   1.000
_cell.length_c   1.000
_cell.angle_alpha   90.00
_cell.angle_beta   90.00
_cell.angle_gamma   90.00
#
_symmetry.space_group_name_H-M   'P 1'
#
loop_
_entity.id
_entity.type
_entity.pdbx_description
1 polymer ?
#
loop_
_entity_poly.entity_id
_entity_poly.type
_entity_poly.pdbx_seq_one_letter_code
_entity_poly.pdbx_strand_id
1 'polypeptide(L)'
;MPDLEFKIKKFKKIPSTNQKAKELALSGVAPWTVIVAEKQIAGYGKEKVPWFSPRGGLYFSIILPKSKIEDLQTLTILAAFIVAKTINDNFSLETLIKLPNDVLLNRKKVAGVLTENIIGKNVKLSVIGIGLNTNIEKFPKELEDKATSLKIELGKGVNNEKILKKIVKELKEQLKTISE
;
A
#
# COMPACT_ATOMS: atom_id res chain seq x y z
N MET A 1 5.57 3.55 24.57
CA MET A 1 6.39 3.83 23.39
C MET A 1 5.81 5.04 22.66
N PRO A 2 6.22 6.27 23.02
CA PRO A 2 5.80 7.50 22.35
C PRO A 2 6.78 7.74 21.15
N ASP A 3 6.45 8.02 19.89
CA ASP A 3 5.23 8.40 19.20
C ASP A 3 5.21 7.74 17.80
N LEU A 4 4.40 6.70 17.64
CA LEU A 4 4.01 6.15 16.34
C LEU A 4 2.68 6.74 15.87
N GLU A 5 2.40 8.00 16.23
CA GLU A 5 1.21 8.69 15.76
C GLU A 5 1.37 9.00 14.27
N PHE A 6 0.63 8.25 13.45
CA PHE A 6 0.31 8.61 12.08
C PHE A 6 -1.19 8.87 11.99
N LYS A 7 -1.56 9.92 11.26
CA LYS A 7 -2.97 10.32 11.12
C LYS A 7 -3.62 9.47 10.04
N ILE A 8 -4.72 8.79 10.37
CA ILE A 8 -5.49 8.01 9.38
C ILE A 8 -6.72 8.81 8.95
N LYS A 9 -6.85 9.05 7.64
CA LYS A 9 -8.07 9.59 7.01
C LYS A 9 -8.77 8.46 6.26
N LYS A 10 -9.92 8.01 6.77
CA LYS A 10 -10.72 6.92 6.21
C LYS A 10 -11.79 7.46 5.25
N PHE A 11 -11.98 6.78 4.13
CA PHE A 11 -13.00 7.10 3.12
C PHE A 11 -13.80 5.85 2.75
N LYS A 12 -15.13 5.97 2.63
CA LYS A 12 -15.98 4.85 2.21
C LYS A 12 -15.80 4.51 0.72
N LYS A 13 -15.63 5.53 -0.12
CA LYS A 13 -15.51 5.38 -1.58
C LYS A 13 -14.84 6.62 -2.17
N ILE A 14 -13.75 6.45 -2.91
CA ILE A 14 -13.03 7.53 -3.60
C ILE A 14 -12.50 7.03 -4.96
N PRO A 15 -12.09 7.92 -5.89
CA PRO A 15 -11.42 7.51 -7.12
C PRO A 15 -10.16 6.69 -6.85
N SER A 16 -9.19 7.25 -6.12
CA SER A 16 -7.93 6.61 -5.78
C SER A 16 -7.35 7.17 -4.47
N THR A 17 -6.81 6.31 -3.61
CA THR A 17 -6.08 6.74 -2.40
C THR A 17 -4.82 7.51 -2.78
N ASN A 18 -4.15 7.14 -3.88
CA ASN A 18 -2.95 7.82 -4.36
C ASN A 18 -3.26 9.24 -4.82
N GLN A 19 -4.31 9.39 -5.63
CA GLN A 19 -4.76 10.71 -6.05
C GLN A 19 -5.13 11.57 -4.84
N LYS A 20 -5.90 11.00 -3.89
CA LYS A 20 -6.31 11.74 -2.70
C LYS A 20 -5.14 12.14 -1.81
N ALA A 21 -4.14 11.28 -1.68
CA ALA A 21 -2.91 11.59 -0.94
C ALA A 21 -2.15 12.76 -1.58
N LYS A 22 -2.02 12.79 -2.91
CA LYS A 22 -1.36 13.89 -3.63
C LYS A 22 -2.11 15.22 -3.45
N GLU A 23 -3.44 15.21 -3.57
CA GLU A 23 -4.28 16.40 -3.31
C GLU A 23 -4.06 16.96 -1.90
N LEU A 24 -4.10 16.09 -0.89
CA LEU A 24 -3.94 16.49 0.51
C LEU A 24 -2.53 17.00 0.79
N ALA A 25 -1.51 16.37 0.22
CA ALA A 25 -0.13 16.81 0.36
C ALA A 25 0.09 18.22 -0.24
N LEU A 26 -0.46 18.49 -1.43
CA LEU A 26 -0.43 19.82 -2.06
C LEU A 26 -1.20 20.87 -1.23
N SER A 27 -2.19 20.43 -0.46
CA SER A 27 -2.94 21.27 0.48
C SER A 27 -2.24 21.48 1.83
N GLY A 28 -1.00 21.00 1.99
CA GLY A 28 -0.19 21.19 3.20
C GLY A 28 -0.45 20.18 4.33
N VAL A 29 -1.11 19.06 4.05
CA VAL A 29 -1.28 18.00 5.04
C VAL A 29 0.07 17.37 5.39
N ALA A 30 0.32 17.20 6.70
CA ALA A 30 1.60 16.72 7.20
C ALA A 30 1.98 15.32 6.67
N PRO A 31 3.29 15.05 6.47
CA PRO A 31 3.81 13.71 6.23
C PRO A 31 3.35 12.69 7.28
N TRP A 32 3.45 11.41 6.92
CA TRP A 32 2.90 10.27 7.66
C TRP A 32 1.38 10.31 7.81
N THR A 33 0.67 11.14 7.05
CA THR A 33 -0.78 10.99 6.92
C THR A 33 -1.08 9.82 5.98
N VAL A 34 -1.94 8.91 6.46
CA VAL A 34 -2.38 7.69 5.76
C VAL A 34 -3.80 7.88 5.28
N ILE A 35 -4.01 7.74 3.98
CA ILE A 35 -5.31 7.76 3.34
C ILE A 35 -5.75 6.31 3.18
N VAL A 36 -6.93 5.94 3.68
CA VAL A 36 -7.48 4.58 3.54
C VAL A 36 -8.83 4.65 2.87
N ALA A 37 -9.09 3.76 1.92
CA ALA A 37 -10.40 3.63 1.28
C ALA A 37 -10.97 2.23 1.45
N GLU A 38 -12.27 2.12 1.75
CA GLU A 38 -12.97 0.82 1.69
C GLU A 38 -13.14 0.34 0.24
N LYS A 39 -13.29 1.26 -0.71
CA LYS A 39 -13.43 0.98 -2.15
C LYS A 39 -12.81 2.10 -2.97
N GLN A 40 -12.10 1.72 -4.03
CA GLN A 40 -11.69 2.66 -5.08
C GLN A 40 -12.53 2.43 -6.34
N ILE A 41 -12.94 3.51 -7.01
CA ILE A 41 -13.68 3.40 -8.30
C ILE A 41 -12.77 3.56 -9.52
N ALA A 42 -11.58 4.11 -9.33
CA ALA A 42 -10.57 4.32 -10.36
C ALA A 42 -9.17 4.04 -9.78
N GLY A 43 -9.06 2.95 -9.00
CA GLY A 43 -7.78 2.48 -8.49
C GLY A 43 -6.87 2.10 -9.66
N TYR A 44 -5.58 2.40 -9.55
CA TYR A 44 -4.61 2.15 -10.62
C TYR A 44 -3.24 1.77 -10.05
N GLY A 45 -2.47 0.99 -10.81
CA GLY A 45 -1.08 0.62 -10.55
C GLY A 45 -0.09 1.41 -11.42
N LYS A 46 1.12 0.86 -11.56
CA LYS A 46 2.13 1.38 -12.50
C LYS A 46 1.53 1.49 -13.91
N GLU A 47 1.96 2.49 -14.69
CA GLU A 47 1.48 2.73 -16.06
C GLU A 47 -0.05 2.90 -16.16
N LYS A 48 -0.70 3.28 -15.05
CA LYS A 48 -2.15 3.48 -14.96
C LYS A 48 -2.99 2.23 -15.24
N VAL A 49 -2.39 1.04 -15.15
CA VAL A 49 -3.13 -0.23 -15.25
C VAL A 49 -4.22 -0.27 -14.15
N PRO A 50 -5.48 -0.57 -14.48
CA PRO A 50 -6.56 -0.61 -13.49
C PRO A 50 -6.26 -1.58 -12.33
N TRP A 51 -6.57 -1.16 -11.11
CA TRP A 51 -6.45 -1.96 -9.90
C TRP A 51 -7.84 -2.31 -9.35
N PHE A 52 -8.22 -3.58 -9.40
CA PHE A 52 -9.49 -4.06 -8.85
C PHE A 52 -9.52 -3.87 -7.33
N SER A 53 -10.38 -2.96 -6.85
CA SER A 53 -10.40 -2.57 -5.43
C SER A 53 -11.82 -2.41 -4.85
N PRO A 54 -12.60 -3.51 -4.77
CA PRO A 54 -13.92 -3.53 -4.14
C PRO A 54 -13.81 -3.51 -2.61
N ARG A 55 -14.95 -3.45 -1.90
CA ARG A 55 -14.96 -3.61 -0.44
C ARG A 55 -14.34 -4.94 -0.01
N GLY A 56 -13.59 -4.92 1.09
CA GLY A 56 -12.96 -6.09 1.71
C GLY A 56 -11.44 -6.04 1.67
N GLY A 57 -10.84 -5.45 0.63
CA GLY A 57 -9.39 -5.27 0.56
C GLY A 57 -8.88 -4.13 1.45
N LEU A 58 -7.56 -4.01 1.51
CA LEU A 58 -6.85 -2.94 2.18
C LEU A 58 -6.19 -2.04 1.14
N TYR A 59 -6.77 -0.86 0.91
CA TYR A 59 -6.27 0.12 -0.05
C TYR A 59 -5.90 1.39 0.70
N PHE A 60 -4.63 1.75 0.64
CA PHE A 60 -4.15 2.93 1.34
C PHE A 60 -2.96 3.58 0.64
N SER A 61 -2.75 4.85 0.95
CA SER A 61 -1.59 5.61 0.48
C SER A 61 -0.99 6.41 1.64
N ILE A 62 0.33 6.48 1.69
CA ILE A 62 1.09 7.17 2.72
C ILE A 62 1.78 8.38 2.08
N ILE A 63 1.58 9.56 2.65
CA ILE A 63 2.35 10.76 2.30
C ILE A 63 3.69 10.67 3.04
N LEU A 64 4.80 10.55 2.32
CA LEU A 64 6.13 10.50 2.93
C LEU A 64 6.71 11.90 3.09
N PRO A 65 7.57 12.12 4.12
CA PRO A 65 8.41 13.31 4.17
C PRO A 65 9.45 13.24 3.04
N LYS A 66 10.17 14.34 2.82
CA LYS A 66 11.36 14.32 1.97
C LYS A 66 12.34 13.27 2.53
N SER A 67 12.64 12.24 1.74
CA SER A 67 13.56 11.16 2.11
C SER A 67 14.94 11.40 1.49
N LYS A 68 16.00 10.84 2.10
CA LYS A 68 17.31 10.70 1.46
C LYS A 68 17.27 9.75 0.27
N ILE A 69 16.30 8.82 0.22
CA ILE A 69 16.08 7.95 -0.93
C ILE A 69 15.36 8.76 -2.01
N GLU A 70 16.12 9.20 -3.00
CA GLU A 70 15.58 9.94 -4.14
C GLU A 70 15.01 9.01 -5.23
N ASP A 71 15.46 7.76 -5.27
CA ASP A 71 14.98 6.76 -6.21
C ASP A 71 13.64 6.14 -5.76
N LEU A 72 12.60 6.38 -6.56
CA LEU A 72 11.26 5.86 -6.31
C LEU A 72 11.20 4.33 -6.41
N GLN A 73 12.06 3.71 -7.22
CA GLN A 73 12.06 2.27 -7.37
C GLN A 73 12.53 1.59 -6.07
N THR A 74 13.57 2.14 -5.43
CA THR A 74 14.05 1.71 -4.11
C THR A 74 12.94 1.80 -3.05
N LEU A 75 12.20 2.92 -2.98
CA LEU A 75 11.05 3.06 -2.08
C LEU A 75 9.95 2.02 -2.36
N THR A 76 9.70 1.74 -3.64
CA THR A 76 8.69 0.76 -4.08
C THR A 76 9.09 -0.66 -3.67
N ILE A 77 10.35 -1.03 -3.88
CA ILE A 77 10.89 -2.35 -3.49
C ILE A 77 10.86 -2.50 -1.97
N LEU A 78 11.28 -1.49 -1.22
CA LEU A 78 11.22 -1.50 0.25
C LEU A 78 9.79 -1.72 0.76
N ALA A 79 8.83 -0.97 0.22
CA ALA A 79 7.43 -1.13 0.61
C ALA A 79 6.86 -2.50 0.21
N ALA A 80 7.20 -3.04 -0.97
CA ALA A 80 6.81 -4.38 -1.38
C ALA A 80 7.40 -5.45 -0.45
N PHE A 81 8.66 -5.31 -0.07
CA PHE A 81 9.32 -6.17 0.92
C PHE A 81 8.64 -6.12 2.28
N ILE A 82 8.29 -4.93 2.78
CA ILE A 82 7.60 -4.78 4.07
C ILE A 82 6.20 -5.43 4.03
N VAL A 83 5.48 -5.32 2.91
CA VAL A 83 4.20 -6.01 2.73
C VAL A 83 4.39 -7.52 2.76
N ALA A 84 5.34 -8.04 1.99
CA ALA A 84 5.71 -9.47 1.96
C ALA A 84 6.07 -9.99 3.36
N LYS A 85 7.00 -9.31 4.04
CA LYS A 85 7.40 -9.61 5.42
C LYS A 85 6.22 -9.60 6.39
N THR A 86 5.34 -8.59 6.29
CA THR A 86 4.13 -8.52 7.13
C THR A 86 3.21 -9.71 6.90
N ILE A 87 3.08 -10.19 5.66
CA ILE A 87 2.28 -11.37 5.37
C ILE A 87 2.92 -12.62 5.97
N ASN A 88 4.20 -12.86 5.68
CA ASN A 88 4.94 -14.03 6.16
C ASN A 88 4.92 -14.14 7.69
N ASP A 89 5.25 -13.05 8.39
CA ASP A 89 5.35 -13.00 9.86
C ASP A 89 4.02 -13.22 10.60
N ASN A 90 2.88 -13.05 9.92
CA ASN A 90 1.56 -13.05 10.58
C ASN A 90 0.62 -14.15 10.10
N PHE A 91 0.90 -14.80 8.98
CA PHE A 91 -0.07 -15.69 8.34
C PHE A 91 0.45 -17.08 7.96
N SER A 92 1.70 -17.46 8.31
CA SER A 92 2.30 -18.75 7.91
C SER A 92 2.18 -19.01 6.41
N LEU A 93 2.25 -17.94 5.62
CA LEU A 93 2.23 -17.95 4.16
C LEU A 93 3.64 -17.60 3.66
N GLU A 94 3.97 -18.06 2.46
CA GLU A 94 5.23 -17.73 1.81
C GLU A 94 4.97 -16.85 0.59
N THR A 95 5.36 -15.58 0.68
CA THR A 95 5.23 -14.64 -0.43
C THR A 95 6.45 -14.63 -1.35
N LEU A 96 6.22 -14.41 -2.64
CA LEU A 96 7.24 -14.03 -3.61
C LEU A 96 7.11 -12.55 -3.98
N ILE A 97 8.22 -11.87 -4.22
CA ILE A 97 8.22 -10.50 -4.76
C ILE A 97 8.54 -10.57 -6.24
N LYS A 98 7.56 -10.25 -7.10
CA LYS A 98 7.81 -9.99 -8.51
C LYS A 98 8.22 -8.53 -8.64
N LEU A 99 9.52 -8.32 -8.83
CA LEU A 99 10.09 -6.97 -8.87
C LEU A 99 9.46 -6.11 -9.98
N PRO A 100 9.35 -4.79 -9.75
CA PRO A 100 9.77 -4.08 -8.54
C PRO A 100 8.68 -3.95 -7.46
N ASN A 101 7.43 -4.35 -7.73
CA ASN A 101 6.30 -3.77 -7.00
C ASN A 101 5.14 -4.73 -6.67
N ASP A 102 5.23 -6.00 -7.06
CA ASP A 102 4.16 -6.97 -6.90
C ASP A 102 4.51 -8.02 -5.85
N VAL A 103 3.58 -8.29 -4.93
CA VAL A 103 3.69 -9.39 -3.96
C VAL A 103 2.73 -10.49 -4.38
N LEU A 104 3.24 -11.71 -4.45
CA LEU A 104 2.53 -12.89 -4.94
C LEU A 104 2.42 -13.95 -3.84
N LEU A 105 1.33 -14.70 -3.86
CA LEU A 105 1.11 -15.95 -3.14
C LEU A 105 0.71 -17.00 -4.19
N ASN A 106 1.33 -18.18 -4.15
CA ASN A 106 1.04 -19.24 -5.13
C ASN A 106 1.09 -18.73 -6.59
N ARG A 107 2.07 -17.86 -6.90
CA ARG A 107 2.26 -17.18 -8.19
C ARG A 107 1.11 -16.25 -8.62
N LYS A 108 0.09 -16.05 -7.79
CA LYS A 108 -1.01 -15.09 -8.00
C LYS A 108 -0.76 -13.82 -7.19
N LYS A 109 -1.14 -12.67 -7.75
CA LYS A 109 -0.92 -11.36 -7.12
C LYS A 109 -1.83 -11.15 -5.92
N VAL A 110 -1.24 -10.93 -4.75
CA VAL A 110 -1.96 -10.57 -3.51
C VAL A 110 -1.83 -9.08 -3.20
N ALA A 111 -0.71 -8.44 -3.57
CA ALA A 111 -0.52 -7.02 -3.35
C ALA A 111 0.19 -6.33 -4.53
N GLY A 112 -0.04 -5.03 -4.66
CA GLY A 112 0.69 -4.15 -5.55
C GLY A 112 1.06 -2.86 -4.83
N VAL A 113 2.27 -2.38 -5.10
CA VAL A 113 2.81 -1.13 -4.59
C VAL A 113 2.99 -0.14 -5.73
N LEU A 114 2.76 1.14 -5.46
CA LEU A 114 2.94 2.23 -6.40
C LEU A 114 3.52 3.45 -5.67
N THR A 115 4.74 3.85 -6.03
CA THR A 115 5.31 5.11 -5.54
C THR A 115 5.23 6.18 -6.61
N GLU A 116 4.68 7.35 -6.28
CA GLU A 116 4.60 8.52 -7.16
C GLU A 116 5.17 9.76 -6.45
N ASN A 117 5.86 10.64 -7.20
CA ASN A 117 6.27 11.95 -6.68
C ASN A 117 5.07 12.92 -6.65
N ILE A 118 5.14 13.85 -5.71
CA ILE A 118 4.37 15.10 -5.68
C ILE A 118 5.37 16.22 -5.98
N ILE A 119 5.14 16.94 -7.07
CA ILE A 119 5.94 18.12 -7.44
C ILE A 119 5.09 19.36 -7.21
N GLY A 120 5.39 20.11 -6.15
CA GLY A 120 4.83 21.45 -5.88
C GLY A 120 5.86 22.55 -6.13
N LYS A 121 5.48 23.82 -5.91
CA LYS A 121 6.35 25.00 -6.17
C LYS A 121 7.75 24.90 -5.55
N ASN A 122 7.91 24.26 -4.37
CA ASN A 122 9.21 24.09 -3.68
C ASN A 122 9.37 22.77 -2.91
N VAL A 123 8.43 21.82 -3.01
CA VAL A 123 8.45 20.57 -2.22
C VAL A 123 8.33 19.35 -3.14
N LYS A 124 9.32 18.45 -3.07
CA LYS A 124 9.29 17.10 -3.64
C LYS A 124 8.96 16.13 -2.50
N LEU A 125 7.70 15.68 -2.43
CA LEU A 125 7.28 14.60 -1.54
C LEU A 125 7.02 13.35 -2.37
N SER A 126 6.97 12.20 -1.71
CA SER A 126 6.59 10.93 -2.34
C SER A 126 5.31 10.39 -1.70
N VAL A 127 4.48 9.73 -2.51
CA VAL A 127 3.33 8.95 -2.04
C VAL A 127 3.57 7.50 -2.34
N ILE A 128 3.46 6.64 -1.32
CA ILE A 128 3.43 5.18 -1.50
C ILE A 128 1.99 4.71 -1.39
N GLY A 129 1.44 4.20 -2.48
CA GLY A 129 0.17 3.50 -2.55
C GLY A 129 0.35 1.99 -2.43
N ILE A 130 -0.48 1.35 -1.62
CA ILE A 130 -0.48 -0.09 -1.42
C ILE A 130 -1.92 -0.58 -1.58
N GLY A 131 -2.11 -1.47 -2.55
CA GLY A 131 -3.32 -2.27 -2.68
C GLY A 131 -3.02 -3.69 -2.23
N LEU A 132 -3.68 -4.15 -1.17
CA LEU A 132 -3.58 -5.52 -0.67
C LEU A 132 -4.94 -6.20 -0.71
N ASN A 133 -5.02 -7.32 -1.42
CA ASN A 133 -6.19 -8.17 -1.48
C ASN A 133 -6.28 -8.95 -0.17
N THR A 134 -7.01 -8.42 0.81
CA THR A 134 -7.18 -9.07 2.12
C THR A 134 -8.42 -9.95 2.15
N ASN A 135 -9.61 -9.37 2.24
CA ASN A 135 -10.86 -10.12 2.41
C ASN A 135 -11.69 -10.23 1.12
N ILE A 136 -11.02 -10.35 -0.03
CA ILE A 136 -11.68 -10.48 -1.35
C ILE A 136 -11.95 -11.96 -1.62
N GLU A 137 -13.20 -12.34 -1.85
CA GLU A 137 -13.57 -13.73 -2.10
C GLU A 137 -13.63 -14.08 -3.60
N LYS A 138 -13.92 -13.10 -4.44
CA LYS A 138 -14.13 -13.29 -5.87
C LYS A 138 -13.47 -12.18 -6.66
N PHE A 139 -12.82 -12.57 -7.74
CA PHE A 139 -12.23 -11.67 -8.72
C PHE A 139 -13.02 -11.74 -10.03
N PRO A 140 -13.00 -10.68 -10.85
CA PRO A 140 -13.47 -10.75 -12.23
C PRO A 140 -12.73 -11.86 -12.99
N LYS A 141 -13.38 -12.43 -14.01
CA LYS A 141 -12.86 -13.56 -14.80
C LYS A 141 -11.47 -13.28 -15.37
N GLU A 142 -11.17 -12.04 -15.74
CA GLU A 142 -9.86 -11.68 -16.31
C GLU A 142 -8.70 -11.70 -15.29
N LEU A 143 -9.04 -11.73 -13.99
CA LEU A 143 -8.10 -11.68 -12.87
C LEU A 143 -8.08 -12.96 -12.02
N GLU A 144 -9.03 -13.87 -12.21
CA GLU A 144 -9.20 -15.08 -11.38
C GLU A 144 -7.94 -15.98 -11.32
N ASP A 145 -7.21 -16.08 -12.44
CA ASP A 145 -5.95 -16.83 -12.52
C ASP A 145 -4.71 -16.00 -12.18
N LYS A 146 -4.87 -14.69 -12.04
CA LYS A 146 -3.75 -13.73 -11.87
C LYS A 146 -3.69 -13.13 -10.48
N ALA A 147 -4.78 -13.14 -9.73
CA ALA A 147 -4.90 -12.51 -8.43
C ALA A 147 -5.45 -13.49 -7.38
N THR A 148 -5.03 -13.28 -6.15
CA THR A 148 -5.56 -13.98 -4.97
C THR A 148 -5.74 -13.00 -3.82
N SER A 149 -6.26 -13.47 -2.69
CA SER A 149 -6.40 -12.70 -1.47
C SER A 149 -5.97 -13.49 -0.24
N LEU A 150 -5.64 -12.80 0.85
CA LEU A 150 -5.34 -13.48 2.11
C LEU A 150 -6.51 -14.37 2.58
N LYS A 151 -7.76 -13.96 2.34
CA LYS A 151 -8.93 -14.76 2.71
C LYS A 151 -9.06 -16.04 1.89
N ILE A 152 -8.73 -16.00 0.61
CA ILE A 152 -8.72 -17.20 -0.25
C ILE A 152 -7.63 -18.17 0.23
N GLU A 153 -6.41 -17.65 0.45
CA GLU A 153 -5.26 -18.48 0.84
C GLU A 153 -5.35 -19.03 2.28
N LEU A 154 -6.02 -18.31 3.20
CA LEU A 154 -6.15 -18.72 4.60
C LEU A 154 -7.48 -19.42 4.93
N GLY A 155 -8.47 -19.37 4.04
CA GLY A 155 -9.84 -19.83 4.31
C GLY A 155 -10.59 -19.02 5.38
N LYS A 156 -10.03 -17.90 5.86
CA LYS A 156 -10.63 -17.05 6.91
C LYS A 156 -10.28 -15.58 6.72
N GLY A 157 -11.10 -14.70 7.29
CA GLY A 157 -10.88 -13.26 7.24
C GLY A 157 -9.69 -12.77 8.06
N VAL A 158 -9.16 -11.62 7.71
CA VAL A 158 -8.03 -10.95 8.38
C VAL A 158 -8.37 -9.52 8.80
N ASN A 159 -7.67 -9.02 9.82
CA ASN A 159 -7.87 -7.67 10.34
C ASN A 159 -7.03 -6.64 9.56
N ASN A 160 -7.69 -5.89 8.67
CA ASN A 160 -7.06 -4.85 7.84
C ASN A 160 -6.38 -3.76 8.68
N GLU A 161 -6.95 -3.37 9.83
CA GLU A 161 -6.36 -2.33 10.67
C GLU A 161 -5.07 -2.79 11.33
N LYS A 162 -4.99 -4.06 11.77
CA LYS A 162 -3.77 -4.65 12.32
C LYS A 162 -2.65 -4.73 11.27
N ILE A 163 -2.98 -5.16 10.05
CA ILE A 163 -2.04 -5.22 8.92
C ILE A 163 -1.55 -3.83 8.56
N LEU A 164 -2.46 -2.86 8.40
CA LEU A 164 -2.12 -1.47 8.09
C LEU A 164 -1.13 -0.89 9.10
N LYS A 165 -1.44 -1.02 10.41
CA LYS A 165 -0.58 -0.49 11.47
C LYS A 165 0.81 -1.10 11.45
N LYS A 166 0.92 -2.40 11.19
CA LYS A 166 2.22 -3.10 11.07
C LYS A 166 3.04 -2.57 9.89
N ILE A 167 2.44 -2.47 8.70
CA ILE A 167 3.15 -1.99 7.50
C ILE A 167 3.63 -0.55 7.69
N VAL A 168 2.77 0.34 8.18
CA VAL A 168 3.13 1.77 8.35
C VAL A 168 4.22 1.94 9.42
N LYS A 169 4.13 1.18 10.52
CA LYS A 169 5.15 1.19 11.58
C LYS A 169 6.50 0.74 11.05
N GLU A 170 6.55 -0.44 10.40
CA GLU A 170 7.79 -0.99 9.84
C GLU A 170 8.39 -0.03 8.81
N LEU A 171 7.58 0.55 7.93
CA LEU A 171 8.06 1.52 6.95
C LEU A 171 8.68 2.77 7.60
N LYS A 172 8.06 3.28 8.67
CA LYS A 172 8.59 4.42 9.43
C LYS A 172 9.91 4.08 10.13
N GLU A 173 10.02 2.88 10.69
CA GLU A 173 11.25 2.39 11.32
C GLU A 173 12.37 2.21 10.29
N GLN A 174 12.13 1.52 9.19
CA GLN A 174 13.14 1.29 8.14
C GLN A 174 13.63 2.59 7.50
N LEU A 175 12.72 3.52 7.19
CA LEU A 175 13.12 4.82 6.62
C LEU A 175 13.89 5.69 7.61
N LYS A 176 13.64 5.54 8.92
CA LYS A 176 14.44 6.21 9.96
C LYS A 176 15.86 5.64 9.96
N THR A 177 16.00 4.31 10.02
CA THR A 177 17.31 3.63 10.03
C THR A 177 18.16 3.96 8.80
N ILE A 178 17.56 4.01 7.60
CA ILE A 178 18.29 4.37 6.37
C ILE A 178 18.70 5.85 6.32
N SER A 179 18.01 6.70 7.09
CA SER A 179 18.27 8.14 7.12
C SER A 179 19.31 8.55 8.17
N GLU A 180 19.67 7.66 9.09
CA GLU A 180 20.79 7.82 10.03
C GLU A 180 22.11 7.52 9.31
#